data_AF-A0A954E4T4-F1
#
_entry.id   AF-A0A954E4T4-F1
#
_cell.length_a   1.000
_cell.length_b   1.000
_cell.length_c   1.000
_cell.angle_alpha   90.00
_cell.angle_beta   90.00
_cell.angle_gamma   90.00
#
_symmetry.space_group_name_H-M   'P 1'
#
loop_
_entity.id
_entity.type
_entity.pdbx_description
1 polymer ?
#
loop_
_entity_poly.entity_id
_entity_poly.type
_entity_poly.pdbx_seq_one_letter_code
_entity_poly.pdbx_strand_id
1 'polypeptide(L)'
;MKKPQINVLIDLVAALCFLGMIATGYILYGPLPPGTNKSLMLWGLTRHQWGEVHAWISLALLGSLIAHLAAHWTWVVSVVRRQFGLSAAPGEHHFRSAIATIAVLGTSFAAFGLLTRLSVREQAEPACIELTEPEQSSTPLPPGSKASSTWSEVERILRASCLSCHNETRARGDFRVERQVDFFRDGPGRPLVIAGKSGESPLIEIVSGRRKEIAHPDRHRLPAREVEILSSWIDNGAAWGTGEQP
;
A
#
# COMPACT_ATOMS: atom_id res chain seq x y z
N MET A 1 -19.88 32.89 23.56
CA MET A 1 -19.08 32.27 24.64
C MET A 1 -17.99 33.24 25.07
N LYS A 2 -17.58 33.24 26.34
CA LYS A 2 -16.45 34.06 26.82
C LYS A 2 -15.14 33.51 26.25
N LYS A 3 -14.15 34.37 25.96
CA LYS A 3 -12.82 33.99 25.45
C LYS A 3 -12.18 32.77 26.15
N PRO A 4 -12.15 32.65 27.49
CA PRO A 4 -11.61 31.46 28.15
C PRO A 4 -12.39 30.17 27.84
N GLN A 5 -13.72 30.25 27.64
CA GLN A 5 -14.52 29.09 27.25
C GLN A 5 -14.20 28.63 25.81
N ILE A 6 -13.89 29.58 24.92
CA ILE A 6 -13.47 29.28 23.54
C ILE A 6 -12.11 28.56 23.55
N ASN A 7 -11.15 29.03 24.35
CA ASN A 7 -9.84 28.39 24.46
C ASN A 7 -9.96 26.94 24.99
N VAL A 8 -10.72 26.74 26.08
CA VAL A 8 -10.95 25.39 26.63
C VAL A 8 -11.60 24.48 25.60
N LEU A 9 -12.54 25.01 24.80
CA LEU A 9 -13.16 24.23 23.72
C LEU A 9 -12.14 23.82 22.65
N ILE A 10 -11.31 24.75 22.19
CA ILE A 10 -10.27 24.46 21.17
C ILE A 10 -9.29 23.39 21.68
N ASP A 11 -8.85 23.51 22.94
CA ASP A 11 -7.93 22.56 23.56
C ASP A 11 -8.56 21.18 23.73
N LEU A 12 -9.83 21.13 24.14
CA LEU A 12 -10.58 19.89 24.25
C LEU A 12 -10.74 19.20 22.90
N VAL A 13 -11.06 19.95 21.85
CA VAL A 13 -11.16 19.43 20.47
C VAL A 13 -9.80 18.87 20.02
N ALA A 14 -8.72 19.61 20.24
CA ALA A 14 -7.37 19.15 19.90
C ALA A 14 -7.01 17.84 20.63
N ALA A 15 -7.30 17.75 21.94
CA ALA A 15 -7.05 16.57 22.75
C ALA A 15 -7.85 15.35 22.26
N LEU A 16 -9.14 15.53 21.94
CA LEU A 16 -9.98 14.46 21.41
C LEU A 16 -9.51 13.99 20.04
N CYS A 17 -9.16 14.90 19.13
CA CYS A 17 -8.60 14.54 17.83
C CYS A 17 -7.26 13.80 17.97
N PHE A 18 -6.40 14.21 18.91
CA PHE A 18 -5.13 13.54 19.19
C PHE A 18 -5.32 12.10 19.69
N LEU A 19 -6.25 11.89 20.63
CA LEU A 19 -6.61 10.54 21.10
C LEU A 19 -7.18 9.70 19.95
N GLY A 20 -8.02 10.29 19.11
CA GLY A 20 -8.54 9.66 17.89
C GLY A 20 -7.43 9.24 16.92
N MET A 21 -6.40 10.06 16.74
CA MET A 21 -5.23 9.75 15.91
C MET A 21 -4.46 8.55 16.43
N ILE A 22 -4.21 8.49 17.74
CA ILE A 22 -3.52 7.35 18.36
C ILE A 22 -4.37 6.08 18.21
N ALA A 23 -5.66 6.15 18.50
CA ALA A 23 -6.56 5.01 18.42
C ALA A 23 -6.66 4.45 17.00
N THR A 24 -6.84 5.33 16.00
CA THR A 24 -6.93 4.92 14.58
C THR A 24 -5.58 4.45 14.03
N GLY A 25 -4.46 5.06 14.46
CA GLY A 25 -3.12 4.56 14.14
C GLY A 25 -2.87 3.16 14.70
N TYR A 26 -3.27 2.92 15.95
CA TYR A 26 -3.24 1.58 16.55
C TYR A 26 -4.08 0.59 15.76
N ILE A 27 -5.30 0.96 15.35
CA ILE A 27 -6.17 0.11 14.51
C ILE A 27 -5.48 -0.27 13.20
N LEU A 28 -4.89 0.70 12.49
CA LEU A 28 -4.27 0.49 11.16
C LEU A 28 -2.93 -0.23 11.17
N TYR A 29 -2.24 -0.28 12.32
CA TYR A 29 -0.98 -0.98 12.47
C TYR A 29 -1.12 -2.32 13.19
N GLY A 30 -2.03 -2.44 14.15
CA GLY A 30 -2.25 -3.64 14.95
C GLY A 30 -3.35 -4.54 14.40
N PRO A 31 -4.63 -4.29 14.71
CA PRO A 31 -5.77 -5.10 14.25
C PRO A 31 -5.94 -5.20 12.72
N LEU A 32 -5.59 -4.15 11.97
CA LEU A 32 -5.69 -4.09 10.51
C LEU A 32 -4.32 -3.84 9.85
N PRO A 33 -3.34 -4.73 10.05
CA PRO A 33 -1.95 -4.48 9.64
C PRO A 33 -1.81 -4.48 8.10
N PRO A 34 -0.87 -3.68 7.55
CA PRO A 34 -0.62 -3.64 6.11
C PRO A 34 -0.13 -5.00 5.58
N GLY A 35 -0.48 -5.32 4.33
CA GLY A 35 0.05 -6.49 3.63
C GLY A 35 -0.40 -7.85 4.17
N THR A 36 -1.41 -7.90 5.04
CA THR A 36 -2.00 -9.19 5.41
C THR A 36 -2.91 -9.67 4.29
N ASN A 37 -2.71 -10.90 3.82
CA ASN A 37 -3.55 -11.56 2.81
C ASN A 37 -4.99 -11.88 3.31
N LYS A 38 -5.52 -11.07 4.23
CA LYS A 38 -6.80 -11.25 4.93
C LYS A 38 -7.66 -10.01 4.69
N SER A 39 -8.92 -10.19 4.31
CA SER A 39 -9.93 -9.11 4.27
C SER A 39 -10.45 -8.83 5.68
N LEU A 40 -9.62 -8.23 6.54
CA LEU A 40 -10.01 -7.88 7.90
C LEU A 40 -10.91 -6.64 7.87
N MET A 41 -12.01 -6.72 8.60
CA MET A 41 -12.96 -5.62 8.78
C MET A 41 -13.16 -5.40 10.27
N LEU A 42 -13.18 -4.14 10.68
CA LEU A 42 -13.49 -3.74 12.05
C LEU A 42 -14.71 -2.83 11.98
N TRP A 43 -15.79 -3.24 12.65
CA TRP A 43 -17.09 -2.55 12.65
C TRP A 43 -17.64 -2.25 11.24
N GLY A 44 -17.49 -3.20 10.32
CA GLY A 44 -17.96 -3.07 8.94
C GLY A 44 -17.07 -2.21 8.04
N LEU A 45 -15.99 -1.63 8.58
CA LEU A 45 -15.04 -0.81 7.82
C LEU A 45 -13.76 -1.60 7.52
N THR A 46 -13.30 -1.48 6.27
CA THR A 46 -12.03 -2.03 5.79
C THR A 46 -10.84 -1.19 6.25
N ARG A 47 -9.62 -1.73 6.10
CA ARG A 47 -8.38 -0.98 6.35
C ARG A 47 -8.31 0.34 5.57
N HIS A 48 -8.77 0.35 4.31
CA HIS A 48 -8.79 1.57 3.49
C HIS A 48 -9.74 2.61 4.06
N GLN A 49 -10.96 2.20 4.44
CA GLN A 49 -11.94 3.10 5.04
C GLN A 49 -11.48 3.62 6.41
N TRP A 50 -10.85 2.79 7.24
CA TRP A 50 -10.19 3.26 8.46
C TRP A 50 -9.03 4.23 8.17
N GLY A 51 -8.33 4.05 7.05
CA GLY A 51 -7.33 4.98 6.54
C GLY A 51 -7.93 6.35 6.20
N GLU A 52 -9.10 6.38 5.57
CA GLU A 52 -9.85 7.63 5.31
C GLU A 52 -10.28 8.31 6.62
N VAL A 53 -10.80 7.54 7.58
CA VAL A 53 -11.15 8.08 8.91
C VAL A 53 -9.93 8.70 9.57
N HIS A 54 -8.79 8.01 9.55
CA HIS A 54 -7.52 8.51 10.10
C HIS A 54 -7.08 9.81 9.40
N ALA A 55 -7.20 9.88 8.08
CA ALA A 55 -6.86 11.08 7.30
C ALA A 55 -7.75 12.28 7.65
N TRP A 56 -9.06 12.08 7.79
CA TRP A 56 -9.99 13.15 8.20
C TRP A 56 -9.74 13.64 9.63
N ILE A 57 -9.44 12.73 10.57
CA ILE A 57 -9.06 13.11 11.94
C ILE A 57 -7.74 13.90 11.92
N SER A 58 -6.78 13.54 11.05
CA SER A 58 -5.51 14.28 10.90
C SER A 58 -5.74 15.71 10.43
N LEU A 59 -6.62 15.91 9.44
CA LEU A 59 -6.98 17.23 8.94
C LEU A 59 -7.70 18.06 10.01
N ALA A 60 -8.61 17.45 10.77
CA ALA A 60 -9.28 18.11 11.88
C ALA A 60 -8.29 18.50 12.99
N LEU A 61 -7.36 17.61 13.34
CA LEU A 61 -6.30 17.89 14.32
C LEU A 61 -5.41 19.04 13.84
N LEU A 62 -4.99 19.04 12.57
CA LEU A 62 -4.20 20.13 11.99
C LEU A 62 -4.93 21.48 12.09
N GLY A 63 -6.21 21.52 11.71
CA GLY A 63 -7.04 22.72 11.85
C GLY A 63 -7.16 23.19 13.30
N SER A 64 -7.39 22.26 14.23
CA SER A 64 -7.49 22.56 15.66
C SER A 64 -6.16 23.07 16.24
N LEU A 65 -5.02 22.53 15.80
CA LEU A 65 -3.69 22.99 16.23
C LEU A 65 -3.39 24.39 15.70
N ILE A 66 -3.79 24.71 14.46
CA ILE A 66 -3.70 26.07 13.92
C ILE A 66 -4.55 27.04 14.75
N ALA A 67 -5.79 26.66 15.06
CA ALA A 67 -6.68 27.47 15.90
C ALA A 67 -6.12 27.65 17.32
N HIS A 68 -5.58 26.60 17.92
CA HIS A 68 -4.91 26.63 19.22
C HIS A 68 -3.72 27.60 19.20
N LEU A 69 -2.83 27.46 18.21
CA LEU A 69 -1.67 28.33 18.07
C LEU A 69 -2.07 29.80 17.89
N ALA A 70 -3.10 30.06 17.07
CA ALA A 70 -3.62 31.40 16.86
C ALA A 70 -4.20 32.00 18.16
N ALA A 71 -4.95 31.20 18.94
CA ALA A 71 -5.50 31.63 20.23
C ALA A 71 -4.41 31.95 21.27
N HIS A 72 -3.26 31.28 21.17
CA HIS A 72 -2.13 31.40 22.10
C HIS A 72 -0.94 32.20 21.56
N TRP A 73 -1.08 32.87 20.41
CA TRP A 73 0.04 33.54 19.71
C TRP A 73 0.80 34.57 20.55
N THR A 74 0.09 35.37 21.36
CA THR A 74 0.71 36.39 22.21
C THR A 74 1.61 35.77 23.28
N TRP A 75 1.19 34.64 23.85
CA TRP A 75 1.99 33.86 24.80
C TRP A 75 3.21 33.24 24.11
N VAL A 76 3.04 32.67 22.90
CA VAL A 76 4.15 32.09 22.12
C VAL A 76 5.26 33.12 21.87
N VAL A 77 4.90 34.32 21.37
CA VAL A 77 5.88 35.38 21.13
C VAL A 77 6.58 35.80 22.43
N SER A 78 5.86 35.86 23.55
CA SER A 78 6.43 36.19 24.86
C SER A 78 7.45 35.13 25.31
N VAL A 79 7.12 33.85 25.19
CA VAL A 79 8.01 32.74 25.58
C VAL A 79 9.25 32.68 24.70
N VAL A 80 9.10 32.76 23.37
CA VAL A 80 10.23 32.72 22.43
C VAL A 80 11.20 33.87 22.70
N ARG A 81 10.69 35.10 22.87
CA ARG A 81 11.55 36.25 23.18
C ARG A 81 12.30 36.09 24.49
N ARG A 82 11.62 35.56 25.52
CA ARG A 82 12.24 35.28 26.82
C ARG A 82 13.34 34.21 26.71
N GLN A 83 13.11 33.14 25.94
CA GLN A 83 14.05 32.04 25.79
C GLN A 83 15.32 32.45 25.03
N PHE A 84 15.19 33.33 24.04
CA PHE A 84 16.30 33.80 23.21
C PHE A 84 16.86 35.17 23.62
N GLY A 85 16.42 35.73 24.75
CA GLY A 85 16.92 37.01 25.27
C GLY A 85 16.67 38.21 24.36
N LEU A 86 15.64 38.17 23.50
CA LEU A 86 15.34 39.22 22.53
C LEU A 86 14.55 40.35 23.20
N SER A 87 15.15 41.55 23.30
CA SER A 87 14.49 42.76 23.82
C SER A 87 13.31 43.20 22.93
N ALA A 88 12.22 43.67 23.56
CA ALA A 88 11.06 44.16 22.82
C ALA A 88 11.36 45.52 22.16
N ALA A 89 11.28 45.59 20.83
CA ALA A 89 11.28 46.87 20.12
C ALA A 89 9.94 47.61 20.33
N PRO A 90 9.92 48.95 20.42
CA PRO A 90 8.73 49.73 20.74
C PRO A 90 7.79 49.82 19.52
N GLY A 91 6.56 49.33 19.67
CA GLY A 91 5.47 49.54 18.73
C GLY A 91 5.47 48.60 17.52
N GLU A 92 4.48 47.69 17.48
CA GLU A 92 4.06 46.95 16.27
C GLU A 92 4.90 45.72 15.83
N HIS A 93 4.81 44.61 16.60
CA HIS A 93 5.65 43.42 16.32
C HIS A 93 4.97 42.04 16.39
N HIS A 94 3.70 41.89 16.77
CA HIS A 94 3.03 40.57 16.85
C HIS A 94 2.48 40.08 15.51
N PHE A 95 1.96 40.99 14.68
CA PHE A 95 1.36 40.64 13.39
C PHE A 95 2.43 40.39 12.32
N ARG A 96 3.47 41.24 12.26
CA ARG A 96 4.62 41.05 11.34
C ARG A 96 5.40 39.77 11.61
N SER A 97 5.57 39.39 12.88
CA SER A 97 6.20 38.11 13.23
C SER A 97 5.32 36.91 12.86
N ALA A 98 4.00 37.00 13.03
CA ALA A 98 3.07 35.96 12.57
C ALA A 98 3.13 35.76 11.05
N ILE A 99 3.12 36.86 10.28
CA ILE A 99 3.23 36.82 8.82
C ILE A 99 4.56 36.20 8.40
N ALA A 100 5.68 36.59 9.02
CA ALA A 100 6.99 36.02 8.71
C ALA A 100 7.03 34.51 8.98
N THR A 101 6.48 34.06 10.11
CA THR A 101 6.38 32.62 10.44
C THR A 101 5.51 31.87 9.43
N ILE A 102 4.34 32.41 9.07
CA ILE A 102 3.44 31.81 8.07
C ILE A 102 4.13 31.73 6.70
N ALA A 103 4.85 32.78 6.29
CA ALA A 103 5.57 32.80 5.03
C ALA A 103 6.66 31.71 4.99
N VAL A 104 7.48 31.59 6.05
CA VAL A 104 8.51 30.55 6.13
C VAL A 104 7.91 29.15 6.06
N LEU A 105 6.89 28.86 6.87
CA LEU A 105 6.22 27.55 6.86
C LEU A 105 5.57 27.24 5.51
N GLY A 106 4.91 28.23 4.91
CA GLY A 106 4.28 28.10 3.60
C GLY A 106 5.31 27.82 2.50
N THR A 107 6.43 28.55 2.48
CA THR A 107 7.53 28.30 1.54
C THR A 107 8.16 26.93 1.76
N SER A 108 8.39 26.50 3.01
CA SER A 108 8.90 25.16 3.31
C SER A 108 7.95 24.06 2.84
N PHE A 109 6.64 24.22 3.05
CA PHE A 109 5.64 23.24 2.60
C PHE A 109 5.54 23.19 1.08
N ALA A 110 5.55 24.34 0.40
CA ALA A 110 5.54 24.41 -1.05
C ALA A 110 6.83 23.82 -1.65
N ALA A 111 7.99 24.11 -1.05
CA ALA A 111 9.27 23.53 -1.45
C ALA A 111 9.26 22.01 -1.26
N PHE A 112 8.76 21.49 -0.14
CA PHE A 112 8.60 20.05 0.08
C PHE A 112 7.64 19.42 -0.94
N GLY A 113 6.49 20.05 -1.21
CA GLY A 113 5.53 19.57 -2.21
C GLY A 113 6.11 19.56 -3.64
N LEU A 114 6.91 20.57 -3.98
CA LEU A 114 7.63 20.62 -5.25
C LEU A 114 8.71 19.54 -5.31
N LEU A 115 9.54 19.44 -4.27
CA LEU A 115 10.60 18.45 -4.18
C LEU A 115 10.05 17.02 -4.25
N THR A 116 8.94 16.73 -3.57
CA THR A 116 8.30 15.41 -3.66
C THR A 116 7.78 15.14 -5.06
N ARG A 117 7.09 16.09 -5.71
CA ARG A 117 6.65 15.93 -7.10
C ARG A 117 7.81 15.73 -8.08
N LEU A 118 8.93 16.43 -7.89
CA LEU A 118 10.14 16.26 -8.70
C LEU A 118 10.88 14.95 -8.40
N SER A 119 10.72 14.41 -7.19
CA SER A 119 11.41 13.19 -6.73
C SER A 119 10.60 11.92 -6.93
N VAL A 120 9.28 12.02 -7.11
CA VAL A 120 8.44 10.89 -7.50
C VAL A 120 8.88 10.47 -8.89
N ARG A 121 9.65 9.39 -8.93
CA ARG A 121 9.96 8.67 -10.15
C ARG A 121 8.99 7.51 -10.22
N GLU A 122 8.38 7.33 -11.38
CA GLU A 122 7.80 6.04 -11.73
C GLU A 122 8.95 5.02 -11.61
N GLN A 123 8.78 3.99 -10.77
CA GLN A 123 9.69 2.86 -10.85
C GLN A 123 9.53 2.35 -12.27
N ALA A 124 10.62 2.40 -13.05
CA ALA A 124 10.67 1.67 -14.30
C ALA A 124 10.23 0.25 -13.96
N GLU A 125 9.22 -0.26 -14.67
CA GLU A 125 8.98 -1.70 -14.69
C GLU A 125 10.36 -2.35 -14.83
N PRO A 126 10.71 -3.33 -13.98
CA PRO A 126 11.93 -4.08 -14.24
C PRO A 126 11.77 -4.57 -15.66
N ALA A 127 12.64 -4.07 -16.55
CA ALA A 127 12.59 -4.39 -17.96
C ALA A 127 12.37 -5.89 -18.03
N CYS A 128 11.25 -6.31 -18.63
CA CYS A 128 11.15 -7.65 -19.16
C CYS A 128 12.53 -7.92 -19.76
N ILE A 129 13.23 -8.93 -19.23
CA ILE A 129 14.44 -9.40 -19.87
C ILE A 129 13.98 -9.74 -21.27
N GLU A 130 14.26 -8.86 -22.22
CA GLU A 130 14.18 -9.15 -23.64
C GLU A 130 15.24 -10.22 -23.82
N LEU A 131 14.82 -11.46 -23.63
CA LEU A 131 15.55 -12.64 -24.03
C LEU A 131 15.74 -12.42 -25.52
N THR A 132 16.91 -11.90 -25.89
CA THR A 132 17.40 -11.95 -27.25
C THR A 132 17.14 -13.37 -27.72
N GLU A 133 16.26 -13.50 -28.72
CA GLU A 133 15.90 -14.77 -29.33
C GLU A 133 17.17 -15.61 -29.48
N PRO A 134 17.23 -16.82 -28.89
CA PRO A 134 18.17 -17.79 -29.41
C PRO A 134 17.68 -18.10 -30.82
N GLU A 135 18.43 -17.54 -31.76
CA GLU A 135 18.51 -17.90 -33.17
C GLU A 135 17.94 -19.30 -33.44
N GLN A 136 16.92 -19.34 -34.30
CA GLN A 136 16.32 -20.56 -34.82
C GLN A 136 17.42 -21.51 -35.34
N SER A 137 17.76 -22.52 -34.53
CA SER A 137 18.52 -23.67 -35.00
C SER A 137 17.57 -24.85 -35.16
N SER A 138 17.27 -25.12 -36.42
CA SER A 138 16.55 -26.27 -36.91
C SER A 138 17.28 -27.57 -36.53
N THR A 139 16.70 -28.32 -35.60
CA THR A 139 16.95 -29.78 -35.48
C THR A 139 15.67 -30.45 -35.01
N PRO A 140 15.12 -31.46 -35.71
CA PRO A 140 13.98 -32.21 -35.23
C PRO A 140 14.42 -33.10 -34.06
N LEU A 141 13.88 -32.89 -32.87
CA LEU A 141 14.05 -33.79 -31.72
C LEU A 141 12.87 -34.80 -31.60
N PRO A 142 13.09 -35.94 -30.91
CA PRO A 142 12.40 -37.21 -31.11
C PRO A 142 11.01 -37.29 -30.46
N PRO A 143 10.22 -38.35 -30.73
CA PRO A 143 8.89 -38.50 -30.17
C PRO A 143 8.97 -38.79 -28.66
N GLY A 144 8.53 -37.83 -27.86
CA GLY A 144 8.45 -37.95 -26.40
C GLY A 144 8.15 -36.65 -25.66
N SER A 145 7.49 -35.67 -26.28
CA SER A 145 7.18 -34.40 -25.62
C SER A 145 6.13 -34.60 -24.52
N LYS A 146 6.50 -34.32 -23.27
CA LYS A 146 5.54 -34.02 -22.22
C LYS A 146 4.83 -32.73 -22.65
N ALA A 147 3.54 -32.81 -22.97
CA ALA A 147 2.76 -31.68 -23.43
C ALA A 147 2.86 -30.52 -22.43
N SER A 148 3.34 -29.36 -22.87
CA SER A 148 3.29 -28.13 -22.10
C SER A 148 1.82 -27.76 -21.89
N SER A 149 1.44 -27.61 -20.63
CA SER A 149 0.11 -27.14 -20.25
C SER A 149 -0.15 -25.75 -20.83
N THR A 150 -1.26 -25.59 -21.57
CA THR A 150 -1.64 -24.30 -22.16
C THR A 150 -2.23 -23.36 -21.12
N TRP A 151 -2.17 -22.05 -21.37
CA TRP A 151 -2.81 -21.06 -20.50
C TRP A 151 -4.29 -21.36 -20.27
N SER A 152 -5.03 -21.83 -21.29
CA SER A 152 -6.46 -22.16 -21.15
C SER A 152 -6.72 -23.27 -20.13
N GLU A 153 -5.81 -24.25 -19.99
CA GLU A 153 -5.95 -25.30 -18.98
C GLU A 153 -5.69 -24.74 -17.56
N VAL A 154 -4.68 -23.89 -17.42
CA VAL A 154 -4.35 -23.18 -16.18
C VAL A 154 -5.49 -22.25 -15.76
N GLU A 155 -5.99 -21.43 -16.68
CA GLU A 155 -7.10 -20.51 -16.46
C GLU A 155 -8.35 -21.23 -15.97
N ARG A 156 -8.67 -22.41 -16.55
CA ARG A 156 -9.81 -23.22 -16.10
C ARG A 156 -9.67 -23.66 -14.65
N ILE A 157 -8.48 -24.10 -14.22
CA ILE A 157 -8.21 -24.48 -12.83
C ILE A 157 -8.34 -23.27 -11.91
N LEU A 158 -7.70 -22.16 -12.29
CA LEU A 158 -7.70 -20.92 -11.52
C LEU A 158 -9.10 -20.33 -11.37
N ARG A 159 -9.92 -20.34 -12.44
CA ARG A 159 -11.31 -19.90 -12.39
C ARG A 159 -12.17 -20.79 -11.50
N ALA A 160 -12.02 -22.11 -11.60
CA ALA A 160 -12.79 -23.06 -10.80
C ALA A 160 -12.47 -22.95 -9.29
N SER A 161 -11.19 -22.76 -8.95
CA SER A 161 -10.73 -22.86 -7.57
C SER A 161 -10.57 -21.50 -6.87
N CYS A 162 -10.25 -20.42 -7.60
CA CYS A 162 -9.85 -19.15 -6.99
C CYS A 162 -10.85 -18.00 -7.23
N LEU A 163 -11.59 -18.01 -8.34
CA LEU A 163 -12.45 -16.87 -8.76
C LEU A 163 -13.55 -16.52 -7.74
N SER A 164 -14.05 -17.50 -7.00
CA SER A 164 -15.09 -17.26 -5.97
C SER A 164 -14.66 -16.28 -4.88
N CYS A 165 -13.35 -16.18 -4.62
CA CYS A 165 -12.75 -15.38 -3.55
C CYS A 165 -11.74 -14.32 -4.02
N HIS A 166 -11.26 -14.41 -5.26
CA HIS A 166 -10.23 -13.56 -5.87
C HIS A 166 -10.72 -12.97 -7.21
N ASN A 167 -11.79 -12.20 -7.16
CA ASN A 167 -12.41 -11.51 -8.30
C ASN A 167 -12.42 -9.99 -8.11
N GLU A 168 -13.04 -9.25 -9.05
CA GLU A 168 -13.08 -7.79 -9.01
C GLU A 168 -13.74 -7.20 -7.76
N THR A 169 -14.81 -7.82 -7.29
CA THR A 169 -15.59 -7.35 -6.14
C THR A 169 -15.06 -7.88 -4.80
N ARG A 170 -14.34 -9.00 -4.84
CA ARG A 170 -13.78 -9.70 -3.69
C ARG A 170 -12.35 -10.10 -4.03
N ALA A 171 -11.39 -9.22 -3.74
CA ALA A 171 -9.96 -9.45 -3.91
C ALA A 171 -9.33 -9.82 -2.55
N ARG A 172 -9.60 -11.04 -2.05
CA ARG A 172 -9.03 -11.47 -0.76
C ARG A 172 -7.50 -11.46 -0.86
N GLY A 173 -6.85 -10.87 0.13
CA GLY A 173 -5.41 -10.70 0.14
C GLY A 173 -4.83 -9.93 -1.04
N ASP A 174 -5.60 -8.96 -1.57
CA ASP A 174 -5.16 -8.06 -2.64
C ASP A 174 -4.77 -8.80 -3.94
N PHE A 175 -5.33 -10.00 -4.13
CA PHE A 175 -5.08 -10.85 -5.30
C PHE A 175 -6.37 -11.04 -6.09
N ARG A 176 -6.32 -10.77 -7.39
CA ARG A 176 -7.36 -11.05 -8.38
C ARG A 176 -6.82 -12.05 -9.41
N VAL A 177 -7.53 -13.17 -9.54
CA VAL A 177 -7.08 -14.30 -10.37
C VAL A 177 -7.06 -13.99 -11.87
N GLU A 178 -7.83 -13.01 -12.31
CA GLU A 178 -7.94 -12.63 -13.74
C GLU A 178 -6.93 -11.55 -14.15
N ARG A 179 -6.15 -11.01 -13.20
CA ARG A 179 -5.16 -9.97 -13.48
C ARG A 179 -3.77 -10.57 -13.54
N GLN A 180 -3.18 -10.60 -14.73
CA GLN A 180 -1.80 -11.06 -14.93
C GLN A 180 -0.82 -10.39 -13.96
N VAL A 181 -0.93 -9.07 -13.80
CA VAL A 181 -0.07 -8.29 -12.90
C VAL A 181 -0.08 -8.81 -11.45
N ASP A 182 -1.16 -9.44 -10.97
CA ASP A 182 -1.23 -9.93 -9.59
C ASP A 182 -0.43 -11.24 -9.37
N PHE A 183 -0.10 -11.97 -10.44
CA PHE A 183 0.74 -13.16 -10.37
C PHE A 183 2.23 -12.80 -10.39
N PHE A 184 2.57 -11.79 -11.19
CA PHE A 184 3.94 -11.39 -11.48
C PHE A 184 4.35 -10.08 -10.80
N ARG A 185 3.52 -9.53 -9.89
CA ARG A 185 3.76 -8.23 -9.27
C ARG A 185 5.15 -8.14 -8.66
N ASP A 186 5.94 -7.21 -9.18
CA ASP A 186 7.20 -6.79 -8.58
C ASP A 186 6.96 -5.66 -7.56
N GLY A 187 7.57 -5.76 -6.37
CA GLY A 187 7.37 -4.82 -5.27
C GLY A 187 8.05 -5.29 -3.97
N PRO A 188 7.85 -4.61 -2.82
CA PRO A 188 8.35 -5.09 -1.53
C PRO A 188 7.63 -6.38 -1.11
N GLY A 189 8.17 -7.51 -1.54
CA GLY A 189 7.60 -8.85 -1.43
C GLY A 189 8.14 -9.75 -2.56
N ARG A 190 7.95 -11.07 -2.46
CA ARG A 190 8.29 -11.99 -3.56
C ARG A 190 7.06 -12.15 -4.48
N PRO A 191 7.20 -12.18 -5.82
CA PRO A 191 6.07 -12.40 -6.72
C PRO A 191 5.42 -13.75 -6.44
N LEU A 192 4.13 -13.89 -6.76
CA LEU A 192 3.38 -15.12 -6.52
C LEU A 192 3.85 -16.24 -7.46
N VAL A 193 4.24 -15.87 -8.69
CA VAL A 193 4.81 -16.74 -9.71
C VAL A 193 6.18 -16.21 -10.13
N ILE A 194 7.16 -17.11 -10.14
CA ILE A 194 8.51 -16.86 -10.67
C ILE A 194 8.65 -17.72 -11.94
N ALA A 195 8.58 -17.10 -13.10
CA ALA A 195 8.66 -17.79 -14.39
C ALA A 195 9.94 -18.65 -14.49
N GLY A 196 9.79 -19.90 -14.96
CA GLY A 196 10.85 -20.90 -15.05
C GLY A 196 11.22 -21.58 -13.73
N LYS A 197 10.59 -21.20 -12.60
CA LYS A 197 10.96 -21.67 -11.26
C LYS A 197 9.74 -22.05 -10.42
N SER A 198 9.04 -23.11 -10.79
CA SER A 198 7.87 -23.61 -10.04
C SER A 198 8.21 -23.94 -8.59
N GLY A 199 9.39 -24.51 -8.34
CA GLY A 199 9.87 -24.88 -7.00
C GLY A 199 10.08 -23.69 -6.05
N GLU A 200 10.42 -22.51 -6.58
CA GLU A 200 10.61 -21.27 -5.82
C GLU A 200 9.34 -20.40 -5.78
N SER A 201 8.33 -20.73 -6.59
CA SER A 201 7.12 -19.93 -6.75
C SER A 201 6.16 -20.11 -5.55
N PRO A 202 5.79 -19.03 -4.84
CA PRO A 202 4.83 -19.08 -3.74
C PRO A 202 3.48 -19.70 -4.12
N LEU A 203 3.03 -19.56 -5.37
CA LEU A 203 1.81 -20.20 -5.86
C LEU A 203 1.83 -21.70 -5.61
N ILE A 204 2.91 -22.39 -6.00
CA ILE A 204 3.05 -23.84 -5.86
C ILE A 204 3.16 -24.23 -4.40
N GLU A 205 3.85 -23.46 -3.56
CA GLU A 205 3.88 -23.70 -2.11
C GLU A 205 2.48 -23.66 -1.49
N ILE A 206 1.63 -22.73 -1.93
CA ILE A 206 0.26 -22.57 -1.46
C ILE A 206 -0.61 -23.73 -1.95
N VAL A 207 -0.66 -23.99 -3.26
CA VAL A 207 -1.59 -24.99 -3.83
C VAL A 207 -1.19 -26.43 -3.52
N SER A 208 0.09 -26.68 -3.24
CA SER A 208 0.56 -27.99 -2.75
C SER A 208 0.30 -28.21 -1.26
N GLY A 209 -0.14 -27.17 -0.52
CA GLY A 209 -0.35 -27.23 0.93
C GLY A 209 0.94 -27.20 1.76
N ARG A 210 2.09 -26.86 1.16
CA ARG A 210 3.37 -26.69 1.88
C ARG A 210 3.35 -25.44 2.76
N ARG A 211 2.64 -24.39 2.36
CA ARG A 211 2.50 -23.16 3.13
C ARG A 211 1.34 -23.26 4.13
N LYS A 212 1.65 -23.45 5.41
CA LYS A 212 0.64 -23.56 6.49
C LYS A 212 0.26 -22.21 7.11
N GLU A 213 1.10 -21.20 6.95
CA GLU A 213 0.96 -19.86 7.54
C GLU A 213 0.05 -18.94 6.70
N ILE A 214 -1.01 -19.50 6.10
CA ILE A 214 -2.02 -18.76 5.33
C ILE A 214 -3.41 -18.97 5.92
N ALA A 215 -4.33 -18.06 5.61
CA ALA A 215 -5.72 -18.21 6.03
C ALA A 215 -6.37 -19.40 5.30
N HIS A 216 -6.95 -20.34 6.04
CA HIS A 216 -7.63 -21.52 5.49
C HIS A 216 -6.76 -22.31 4.48
N PRO A 217 -5.61 -22.85 4.91
CA PRO A 217 -4.67 -23.55 4.01
C PRO A 217 -5.35 -24.71 3.26
N ASP A 218 -6.28 -25.40 3.91
CA ASP A 218 -7.01 -26.53 3.30
C ASP A 218 -7.90 -26.12 2.11
N ARG A 219 -8.35 -24.86 2.06
CA ARG A 219 -9.17 -24.35 0.93
C ARG A 219 -8.35 -24.00 -0.31
N HIS A 220 -7.04 -23.88 -0.17
CA HIS A 220 -6.14 -23.53 -1.28
C HIS A 220 -5.47 -24.75 -1.88
N ARG A 221 -5.55 -25.90 -1.21
CA ARG A 221 -4.92 -27.14 -1.66
C ARG A 221 -5.65 -27.69 -2.88
N LEU A 222 -4.90 -27.94 -3.94
CA LEU A 222 -5.40 -28.55 -5.16
C LEU A 222 -5.01 -30.04 -5.25
N PRO A 223 -5.73 -30.84 -6.05
CA PRO A 223 -5.30 -32.19 -6.40
C PRO A 223 -3.91 -32.19 -7.05
N ALA A 224 -3.12 -33.25 -6.82
CA ALA A 224 -1.74 -33.35 -7.32
C ALA A 224 -1.62 -33.08 -8.83
N ARG A 225 -2.57 -33.60 -9.63
CA ARG A 225 -2.63 -33.38 -11.08
C ARG A 225 -2.75 -31.90 -11.45
N GLU A 226 -3.53 -31.11 -10.72
CA GLU A 226 -3.69 -29.68 -10.99
C GLU A 226 -2.45 -28.90 -10.57
N VAL A 227 -1.80 -29.30 -9.47
CA VAL A 227 -0.52 -28.73 -9.05
C VAL A 227 0.57 -29.00 -10.10
N GLU A 228 0.59 -30.18 -10.71
CA GLU A 228 1.52 -30.53 -11.79
C GLU A 228 1.30 -29.67 -13.05
N ILE A 229 0.04 -29.44 -13.44
CA ILE A 229 -0.30 -28.55 -14.57
C ILE A 229 0.20 -27.13 -14.29
N LEU A 230 -0.07 -26.60 -13.09
CA LEU A 230 0.41 -25.28 -12.70
C LEU A 230 1.94 -25.22 -12.66
N SER A 231 2.60 -26.24 -12.12
CA SER A 231 4.06 -26.30 -12.03
C SER A 231 4.70 -26.33 -13.43
N SER A 232 4.18 -27.18 -14.31
CA SER A 232 4.58 -27.26 -15.72
C SER A 232 4.42 -25.92 -16.43
N TRP A 233 3.29 -25.23 -16.24
CA TRP A 233 3.08 -23.91 -16.84
C TRP A 233 4.13 -22.90 -16.35
N ILE A 234 4.42 -22.87 -15.06
CA ILE A 234 5.44 -21.97 -14.50
C ILE A 234 6.83 -22.32 -15.06
N ASP A 235 7.21 -23.60 -15.07
CA ASP A 235 8.52 -24.05 -15.56
C ASP A 235 8.71 -23.77 -17.05
N ASN A 236 7.63 -23.70 -17.83
CA ASN A 236 7.63 -23.30 -19.24
C ASN A 236 7.51 -21.77 -19.44
N GLY A 237 7.84 -20.96 -18.43
CA GLY A 237 7.89 -19.50 -18.55
C GLY A 237 6.58 -18.77 -18.22
N ALA A 238 5.56 -19.48 -17.74
CA ALA A 238 4.33 -18.89 -17.23
C ALA A 238 3.58 -17.98 -18.23
N ALA A 239 3.52 -18.36 -19.50
CA ALA A 239 2.87 -17.58 -20.56
C ALA A 239 1.38 -17.31 -20.26
N TRP A 240 0.91 -16.08 -20.50
CA TRP A 240 -0.47 -15.66 -20.26
C TRP A 240 -1.24 -15.53 -21.58
N GLY A 241 -2.52 -15.90 -21.59
CA GLY A 241 -3.39 -15.76 -22.76
C GLY A 241 -3.04 -16.69 -23.95
N THR A 242 -3.66 -16.42 -25.10
CA THR A 242 -3.32 -17.06 -26.37
C THR A 242 -2.20 -16.28 -27.04
N GLY A 243 -0.97 -16.39 -26.52
CA GLY A 243 0.24 -15.97 -27.24
C GLY A 243 0.49 -14.47 -27.40
N GLU A 244 -0.24 -13.59 -26.71
CA GLU A 244 0.13 -12.17 -26.62
C GLU A 244 0.87 -11.97 -25.30
N GLN A 245 2.20 -11.92 -25.36
CA GLN A 245 2.98 -11.36 -24.26
C GLN A 245 2.67 -9.85 -24.21
N PRO A 246 2.38 -9.27 -23.02
CA PRO A 246 2.34 -7.81 -22.88
C PRO A 246 3.67 -7.17 -23.23
#